data_AF-A0A5Y2EE83-F1
#
_entry.id   AF-A0A5Y2EE83-F1
#
_cell.length_a   1.000
_cell.length_b   1.000
_cell.length_c   1.000
_cell.angle_alpha   90.00
_cell.angle_beta   90.00
_cell.angle_gamma   90.00
#
_symmetry.space_group_name_H-M   'P 1'
#
loop_
_entity.id
_entity.type
_entity.pdbx_description
1 polymer ?
#
loop_
_entity_poly.entity_id
_entity_poly.type
_entity_poly.pdbx_seq_one_letter_code
_entity_poly.pdbx_strand_id
1 'polypeptide(L)'
;MLKTEMIDKLNEQMNLELYSSLLYQQMSAWCSYHSFEGAAAFLRRHAQEEMTHMQRLFDYLTDTGSLPRINTVSSPFAEYTSLDELFRATYEHEQLITQKINELAHAAMTSQDYPTFNFLQWYVAEQHEEEKLFKSIIDKLTLAGKSGEGLYFIDKELSTLDTQN
;
A
#
# COMPACT_ATOMS: atom_id res chain seq x y z
N MET A 1 26.94 2.57 10.49
CA MET A 1 26.65 1.25 9.89
C MET A 1 25.37 0.76 10.52
N LEU A 2 24.37 0.40 9.73
CA LEU A 2 23.09 -0.09 10.24
C LEU A 2 23.30 -1.35 11.09
N LYS A 3 22.51 -1.49 12.16
CA LYS A 3 22.48 -2.74 12.94
C LYS A 3 21.79 -3.81 12.09
N THR A 4 22.25 -5.06 12.17
CA THR A 4 21.66 -6.19 11.43
C THR A 4 20.15 -6.30 11.62
N GLU A 5 19.67 -6.11 12.85
CA GLU A 5 18.24 -6.10 13.16
C GLU A 5 17.46 -5.03 12.36
N MET A 6 18.04 -3.85 12.15
CA MET A 6 17.39 -2.80 11.36
C MET A 6 17.41 -3.12 9.87
N ILE A 7 18.50 -3.71 9.37
CA ILE A 7 18.61 -4.18 7.99
C ILE A 7 17.51 -5.22 7.70
N ASP A 8 17.35 -6.20 8.60
CA ASP A 8 16.36 -7.26 8.44
C ASP A 8 14.94 -6.68 8.41
N LYS A 9 14.59 -5.77 9.34
CA LYS A 9 13.27 -5.12 9.38
C LYS A 9 12.98 -4.24 8.16
N LEU A 10 13.95 -3.45 7.70
CA LEU A 10 13.80 -2.64 6.50
C LEU A 10 13.66 -3.52 5.25
N ASN A 11 14.39 -4.64 5.19
CA ASN A 11 14.27 -5.58 4.08
C ASN A 11 12.92 -6.31 4.10
N GLU A 12 12.38 -6.64 5.28
CA GLU A 12 11.01 -7.15 5.43
C GLU A 12 9.98 -6.14 4.93
N GLN A 13 10.08 -4.87 5.33
CA GLN A 13 9.19 -3.81 4.86
C GLN A 13 9.27 -3.61 3.33
N MET A 14 10.48 -3.60 2.77
CA MET A 14 10.68 -3.51 1.31
C MET A 14 9.95 -4.64 0.58
N ASN A 15 9.97 -5.85 1.13
CA ASN A 15 9.22 -6.98 0.55
C ASN A 15 7.71 -6.86 0.77
N LEU A 16 7.26 -6.20 1.84
CA LEU A 16 5.85 -5.90 2.07
C LEU A 16 5.33 -4.92 1.01
N GLU A 17 6.05 -3.83 0.70
CA GLU A 17 5.64 -2.88 -0.37
C GLU A 17 5.63 -3.56 -1.74
N LEU A 18 6.59 -4.46 -2.02
CA LEU A 18 6.55 -5.28 -3.24
C LEU A 18 5.28 -6.13 -3.30
N TYR A 19 4.92 -6.75 -2.18
CA TYR A 19 3.70 -7.54 -2.10
C TYR A 19 2.45 -6.66 -2.27
N SER A 20 2.40 -5.47 -1.65
CA SER A 20 1.31 -4.49 -1.81
C SER A 20 1.09 -4.12 -3.27
N SER A 21 2.17 -3.81 -4.01
CA SER A 21 2.11 -3.54 -5.45
C SER A 21 1.46 -4.69 -6.23
N LEU A 22 1.88 -5.93 -5.96
CA LEU A 22 1.30 -7.11 -6.63
C LEU A 22 -0.14 -7.40 -6.18
N LEU A 23 -0.46 -7.12 -4.93
CA LEU A 23 -1.81 -7.24 -4.38
C LEU A 23 -2.78 -6.31 -5.11
N TYR A 24 -2.42 -5.03 -5.23
CA TYR A 24 -3.25 -4.05 -5.92
C TYR A 24 -3.34 -4.33 -7.42
N GLN A 25 -2.26 -4.83 -8.02
CA GLN A 25 -2.31 -5.32 -9.40
C GLN A 25 -3.32 -6.48 -9.56
N GLN A 26 -3.37 -7.41 -8.61
CA GLN A 26 -4.29 -8.55 -8.63
C GLN A 26 -5.73 -8.15 -8.35
N MET A 27 -5.95 -7.27 -7.38
CA MET A 27 -7.27 -6.68 -7.10
C MET A 27 -7.81 -5.90 -8.31
N SER A 28 -6.93 -5.21 -9.07
CA SER A 28 -7.34 -4.54 -10.31
C SER A 28 -7.86 -5.52 -11.36
N ALA A 29 -7.31 -6.74 -11.42
CA ALA A 29 -7.79 -7.78 -12.32
C ALA A 29 -9.18 -8.28 -11.89
N TRP A 30 -9.41 -8.46 -10.59
CA TRP A 30 -10.73 -8.79 -10.05
C TRP A 30 -11.76 -7.70 -10.41
N CYS A 31 -11.39 -6.42 -10.28
CA CYS A 31 -12.26 -5.29 -10.63
C CYS A 31 -12.64 -5.27 -12.12
N SER A 32 -11.66 -5.39 -13.03
CA SER A 32 -11.94 -5.44 -14.48
C SER A 32 -12.81 -6.66 -14.84
N TYR A 33 -12.56 -7.83 -14.22
CA TYR A 33 -13.39 -9.02 -14.44
C TYR A 33 -14.86 -8.80 -14.02
N HIS A 34 -15.10 -8.00 -12.98
CA HIS A 34 -16.44 -7.63 -12.51
C HIS A 34 -16.99 -6.32 -13.10
N SER A 35 -16.36 -5.79 -14.17
CA SER A 35 -16.77 -4.57 -14.88
C SER A 35 -16.65 -3.26 -14.08
N PHE A 36 -15.80 -3.21 -13.05
CA PHE A 36 -15.44 -1.99 -12.31
C PHE A 36 -14.16 -1.38 -12.88
N GLU A 37 -14.24 -0.81 -14.08
CA GLU A 37 -13.05 -0.34 -14.81
C GLU A 37 -12.39 0.89 -14.19
N GLY A 38 -13.15 1.75 -13.51
CA GLY A 38 -12.59 2.88 -12.79
C GLY A 38 -11.84 2.47 -11.53
N ALA A 39 -12.39 1.52 -10.75
CA ALA A 39 -11.69 0.91 -9.62
C ALA A 39 -10.43 0.16 -10.08
N ALA A 40 -10.52 -0.56 -11.20
CA ALA A 40 -9.36 -1.24 -11.78
C ALA A 40 -8.27 -0.24 -12.22
N ALA A 41 -8.66 0.89 -12.82
CA ALA A 41 -7.71 1.94 -13.20
C ALA A 41 -7.04 2.59 -11.98
N PHE A 42 -7.80 2.85 -10.91
CA PHE A 42 -7.27 3.34 -9.64
C PHE A 42 -6.23 2.37 -9.07
N LEU A 43 -6.59 1.10 -8.86
CA LEU A 43 -5.69 0.09 -8.27
C LEU A 43 -4.44 -0.17 -9.13
N ARG A 44 -4.52 0.00 -10.46
CA ARG A 44 -3.34 -0.07 -11.34
C ARG A 44 -2.37 1.09 -11.16
N ARG A 45 -2.86 2.30 -10.89
CA ARG A 45 -1.99 3.45 -10.57
C ARG A 45 -1.36 3.25 -9.21
N HIS A 46 -2.18 2.85 -8.24
CA HIS A 46 -1.74 2.63 -6.88
C HIS A 46 -0.73 1.47 -6.75
N ALA A 47 -0.89 0.40 -7.55
CA ALA A 47 0.13 -0.65 -7.68
C ALA A 47 1.49 -0.11 -8.17
N GLN A 48 1.49 0.93 -9.01
CA GLN A 48 2.74 1.58 -9.46
C GLN A 48 3.33 2.45 -8.35
N GLU A 49 2.50 3.18 -7.59
CA GLU A 49 2.93 3.96 -6.42
C GLU A 49 3.62 3.06 -5.37
N GLU A 50 3.02 1.94 -5.01
CA GLU A 50 3.62 0.94 -4.10
C GLU A 50 4.97 0.40 -4.57
N MET A 51 5.15 0.26 -5.89
CA MET A 51 6.45 -0.12 -6.44
C MET A 51 7.51 0.96 -6.20
N THR A 52 7.13 2.24 -6.18
CA THR A 52 8.03 3.34 -5.81
C THR A 52 8.35 3.34 -4.32
N HIS A 53 7.40 2.96 -3.46
CA HIS A 53 7.61 2.80 -2.02
C HIS A 53 8.66 1.73 -1.76
N MET A 54 8.52 0.59 -2.44
CA MET A 54 9.52 -0.49 -2.41
C MET A 54 10.91 -0.03 -2.86
N GLN A 55 10.99 0.65 -4.02
CA GLN A 55 12.25 1.12 -4.59
C GLN A 55 12.98 2.09 -3.64
N ARG A 56 12.24 2.96 -2.96
CA ARG A 56 12.82 3.90 -1.98
C ARG A 56 13.50 3.17 -0.81
N LEU A 57 12.89 2.10 -0.29
CA LEU A 57 13.53 1.23 0.73
C LEU A 57 14.73 0.46 0.19
N PHE A 58 14.60 -0.06 -1.04
CA PHE A 58 15.69 -0.76 -1.73
C PHE A 58 16.92 0.15 -1.85
N ASP A 59 16.74 1.38 -2.33
CA ASP A 59 17.81 2.35 -2.50
C ASP A 59 18.44 2.72 -1.16
N TYR A 60 17.63 2.98 -0.13
CA TYR A 60 18.14 3.28 1.22
C TYR A 60 19.02 2.16 1.80
N LEU A 61 18.63 0.89 1.60
CA LEU A 61 19.45 -0.26 2.00
C LEU A 61 20.78 -0.29 1.22
N THR A 62 20.75 -0.03 -0.09
CA THR A 62 21.99 0.01 -0.90
C THR A 62 22.91 1.17 -0.52
N ASP A 63 22.37 2.37 -0.29
CA ASP A 63 23.11 3.58 0.08
C ASP A 63 23.83 3.45 1.42
N THR A 64 23.29 2.62 2.31
CA THR A 64 23.88 2.32 3.63
C THR A 64 24.90 1.17 3.59
N GLY A 65 25.20 0.65 2.40
CA GLY A 65 26.14 -0.45 2.18
C GLY A 65 25.57 -1.84 2.47
N SER A 66 24.24 -1.96 2.57
CA SER A 66 23.54 -3.23 2.76
C SER A 66 23.12 -3.81 1.41
N LEU A 67 22.97 -5.13 1.33
CA LEU A 67 22.46 -5.80 0.13
C LEU A 67 20.97 -6.15 0.35
N PRO A 68 20.02 -5.39 -0.21
CA PRO A 68 18.62 -5.76 -0.15
C PRO A 68 18.39 -7.11 -0.87
N ARG A 69 17.49 -7.90 -0.32
CA ARG A 69 17.10 -9.21 -0.83
C ARG A 69 15.60 -9.27 -1.02
N ILE A 70 15.19 -9.38 -2.29
CA ILE A 70 13.83 -9.75 -2.66
C ILE A 70 13.65 -11.23 -2.33
N ASN A 71 12.64 -11.52 -1.50
CA ASN A 71 12.30 -12.86 -1.05
C ASN A 71 11.26 -13.49 -1.98
N THR A 72 10.91 -14.75 -1.70
CA THR A 72 9.76 -15.38 -2.35
C THR A 72 8.51 -14.59 -2.02
N VAL A 73 7.79 -14.14 -3.06
CA VAL A 73 6.52 -13.44 -2.89
C VAL A 73 5.38 -14.44 -3.00
N SER A 74 4.53 -14.50 -1.97
CA SER A 74 3.30 -15.31 -2.00
C SER A 74 2.33 -14.77 -3.05
N SER A 75 1.55 -15.65 -3.68
CA SER A 75 0.51 -15.21 -4.60
C SER A 75 -0.51 -14.34 -3.84
N PRO A 76 -0.83 -13.14 -4.33
CA PRO A 76 -1.86 -12.28 -3.73
C PRO A 76 -3.27 -12.62 -4.22
N PHE A 77 -3.45 -13.76 -4.91
CA PHE A 77 -4.77 -14.16 -5.41
C PHE A 77 -5.74 -14.36 -4.24
N ALA A 78 -6.90 -13.73 -4.35
CA ALA A 78 -8.03 -13.90 -3.46
C ALA A 78 -9.34 -13.72 -4.23
N GLU A 79 -10.41 -14.28 -3.69
CA GLU A 79 -11.77 -14.04 -4.13
C GLU A 79 -12.42 -13.01 -3.20
N TYR A 80 -13.21 -12.12 -3.78
CA TYR A 80 -14.00 -11.14 -3.03
C TYR A 80 -15.47 -11.29 -3.44
N THR A 81 -16.40 -11.14 -2.50
CA THR A 81 -17.84 -11.22 -2.75
C THR A 81 -18.43 -9.91 -3.27
N SER A 82 -17.72 -8.79 -3.10
CA SER A 82 -18.16 -7.46 -3.55
C SER A 82 -17.01 -6.45 -3.61
N LEU A 83 -17.26 -5.32 -4.31
CA LEU A 83 -16.34 -4.19 -4.34
C LEU A 83 -16.10 -3.58 -2.94
N ASP A 84 -17.12 -3.56 -2.07
CA ASP A 84 -16.99 -3.11 -0.67
C ASP A 84 -16.05 -4.01 0.14
N GLU A 85 -16.15 -5.33 -0.04
CA GLU A 85 -15.23 -6.26 0.63
C GLU A 85 -13.78 -6.08 0.15
N LEU A 86 -13.58 -5.91 -1.16
CA LEU A 86 -12.26 -5.67 -1.73
C LEU A 86 -11.62 -4.40 -1.14
N PHE A 87 -12.34 -3.27 -1.09
CA PHE A 87 -11.79 -2.03 -0.55
C PHE A 87 -11.67 -2.02 0.98
N ARG A 88 -12.43 -2.86 1.70
CA ARG A 88 -12.16 -3.11 3.13
C ARG A 88 -10.85 -3.86 3.30
N ALA A 89 -10.59 -4.87 2.47
CA ALA A 89 -9.34 -5.61 2.50
C ALA A 89 -8.13 -4.73 2.15
N THR A 90 -8.25 -3.78 1.20
CA THR A 90 -7.17 -2.80 0.93
C THR A 90 -6.92 -1.91 2.14
N TYR A 91 -7.97 -1.40 2.78
CA TYR A 91 -7.81 -0.53 3.94
C TYR A 91 -7.20 -1.27 5.15
N GLU A 92 -7.60 -2.51 5.39
CA GLU A 92 -6.98 -3.35 6.43
C GLU A 92 -5.50 -3.64 6.12
N HIS A 93 -5.15 -3.82 4.85
CA HIS A 93 -3.76 -3.98 4.41
C HIS A 93 -2.95 -2.70 4.63
N GLU A 94 -3.49 -1.52 4.29
CA GLU A 94 -2.83 -0.24 4.58
C GLU A 94 -2.61 0.00 6.07
N GLN A 95 -3.57 -0.36 6.91
CA GLN A 95 -3.41 -0.28 8.36
C GLN A 95 -2.29 -1.19 8.88
N LEU A 96 -2.10 -2.37 8.26
CA LEU A 96 -0.97 -3.25 8.55
C LEU A 96 0.35 -2.59 8.16
N ILE A 97 0.45 -1.97 6.97
CA ILE A 97 1.65 -1.25 6.53
C ILE A 97 1.96 -0.11 7.49
N THR A 98 0.96 0.72 7.86
CA THR A 98 1.12 1.79 8.85
C THR A 98 1.66 1.26 10.18
N GLN A 99 1.12 0.14 10.67
CA GLN A 99 1.62 -0.50 11.89
C GLN A 99 3.10 -0.86 11.75
N LYS A 100 3.50 -1.46 10.61
CA LYS A 100 4.89 -1.88 10.37
C LYS A 100 5.85 -0.71 10.25
N ILE A 101 5.45 0.37 9.60
CA ILE A 101 6.21 1.62 9.55
C ILE A 101 6.39 2.22 10.95
N ASN A 102 5.35 2.20 11.78
CA ASN A 102 5.45 2.66 13.17
C ASN A 102 6.37 1.78 14.03
N GLU A 103 6.33 0.46 13.84
CA GLU A 103 7.25 -0.49 14.49
C GLU A 103 8.72 -0.20 14.09
N LEU A 104 8.96 0.08 12.81
CA LEU A 104 10.27 0.49 12.29
C LEU A 104 10.74 1.82 12.89
N ALA A 105 9.87 2.84 12.89
CA ALA A 105 10.19 4.15 13.46
C ALA A 105 10.50 4.04 14.96
N HIS A 106 9.73 3.24 15.69
CA HIS A 106 10.01 2.94 17.10
C HIS A 106 11.36 2.25 17.28
N ALA A 107 11.66 1.21 16.49
CA ALA A 107 12.94 0.51 16.55
C ALA A 107 14.13 1.43 16.22
N ALA A 108 13.98 2.32 15.25
CA ALA A 108 15.02 3.30 14.91
C ALA A 108 15.25 4.28 16.06
N MET A 109 14.17 4.78 16.68
CA MET A 109 14.26 5.70 17.81
C MET A 109 14.90 5.04 19.06
N THR A 110 14.44 3.85 19.45
CA THR A 110 14.95 3.16 20.65
C THR A 110 16.38 2.66 20.49
N SER A 111 16.78 2.34 19.26
CA SER A 111 18.16 1.96 18.94
C SER A 111 19.09 3.14 18.68
N GLN A 112 18.57 4.38 18.76
CA GLN A 112 19.23 5.66 18.49
C GLN A 112 19.77 5.78 17.05
N ASP A 113 19.11 5.11 16.11
CA ASP A 113 19.36 5.21 14.67
C ASP A 113 18.58 6.38 14.08
N TYR A 114 19.05 7.59 14.38
CA TYR A 114 18.42 8.82 13.91
C TYR A 114 18.38 8.98 12.38
N PRO A 115 19.38 8.53 11.60
CA PRO A 115 19.28 8.52 10.14
C PRO A 115 18.11 7.68 9.62
N THR A 116 17.95 6.44 10.10
CA THR A 116 16.81 5.61 9.70
C THR A 116 15.49 6.20 10.18
N PHE A 117 15.45 6.72 11.41
CA PHE A 117 14.26 7.39 11.92
C PHE A 117 13.85 8.57 11.05
N ASN A 118 14.80 9.39 10.60
CA ASN A 118 14.55 10.51 9.70
C ASN A 118 14.07 10.04 8.31
N PHE A 119 14.71 9.01 7.75
CA PHE A 119 14.30 8.41 6.47
C PHE A 119 12.84 7.93 6.51
N LEU A 120 12.45 7.26 7.59
CA LEU A 120 11.10 6.71 7.78
C LEU A 120 10.01 7.78 7.92
N GLN A 121 10.35 9.05 8.16
CA GLN A 121 9.33 10.11 8.27
C GLN A 121 8.58 10.33 6.95
N TRP A 122 9.20 10.01 5.82
CA TRP A 122 8.49 10.01 4.54
C TRP A 122 7.35 8.98 4.54
N TYR A 123 7.61 7.74 4.96
CA TYR A 123 6.59 6.69 5.04
C TYR A 123 5.51 6.99 6.08
N VAL A 124 5.88 7.60 7.21
CA VAL A 124 4.90 8.02 8.23
C VAL A 124 3.92 9.05 7.66
N ALA A 125 4.40 9.99 6.85
CA ALA A 125 3.55 10.97 6.18
C ALA A 125 2.73 10.32 5.07
N GLU A 126 3.34 9.43 4.28
CA GLU A 126 2.67 8.72 3.19
C GLU A 126 1.50 7.88 3.71
N GLN A 127 1.74 7.00 4.69
CA GLN A 127 0.70 6.15 5.27
C GLN A 127 -0.47 6.93 5.88
N HIS A 128 -0.27 8.18 6.30
CA HIS A 128 -1.38 9.03 6.72
C HIS A 128 -2.31 9.41 5.56
N GLU A 129 -1.73 9.77 4.42
CA GLU A 129 -2.51 10.07 3.21
C GLU A 129 -3.13 8.79 2.63
N GLU A 130 -2.44 7.65 2.71
CA GLU A 130 -2.97 6.34 2.29
C GLU A 130 -4.22 5.95 3.08
N GLU A 131 -4.14 5.92 4.41
CA GLU A 131 -5.28 5.57 5.23
C GLU A 131 -6.46 6.51 4.99
N LYS A 132 -6.20 7.81 4.81
CA LYS A 132 -7.22 8.81 4.49
C LYS A 132 -7.86 8.55 3.12
N LEU A 133 -7.05 8.22 2.11
CA LEU A 133 -7.51 7.90 0.75
C LEU A 133 -8.44 6.68 0.78
N PHE A 134 -7.97 5.55 1.30
CA PHE A 134 -8.76 4.32 1.34
C PHE A 134 -9.98 4.41 2.26
N LYS A 135 -9.86 5.11 3.39
CA LYS A 135 -11.01 5.37 4.27
C LYS A 135 -12.09 6.16 3.52
N SER A 136 -11.70 7.15 2.71
CA SER A 136 -12.65 7.94 1.93
C SER A 136 -13.40 7.11 0.88
N ILE A 137 -12.73 6.11 0.27
CA ILE A 137 -13.36 5.17 -0.67
C ILE A 137 -14.41 4.32 0.04
N ILE A 138 -14.07 3.76 1.22
CA ILE A 138 -15.02 3.00 2.05
C ILE A 138 -16.22 3.86 2.46
N ASP A 139 -16.00 5.12 2.83
CA ASP A 139 -17.08 6.04 3.20
C ASP A 139 -18.02 6.32 2.03
N LYS A 140 -17.49 6.49 0.82
CA LYS A 140 -18.31 6.65 -0.40
C LYS A 140 -19.12 5.40 -0.71
N LEU A 141 -18.51 4.20 -0.62
CA LEU A 141 -19.19 2.91 -0.79
C LEU A 141 -20.31 2.74 0.24
N THR A 142 -20.05 3.10 1.49
CA THR A 142 -21.04 3.06 2.58
C THR A 142 -22.20 4.02 2.31
N LEU A 143 -21.91 5.24 1.82
CA LEU A 143 -22.91 6.26 1.53
C LEU A 143 -23.80 5.92 0.34
N ALA A 144 -23.23 5.44 -0.77
CA ALA A 144 -24.00 5.09 -1.97
C ALA A 144 -24.86 3.83 -1.78
N GLY A 145 -24.49 2.98 -0.81
CA GLY A 145 -25.16 1.72 -0.54
C GLY A 145 -24.91 0.68 -1.63
N LYS A 146 -25.70 -0.40 -1.59
CA LYS A 146 -25.52 -1.58 -2.47
C LYS A 146 -26.32 -1.52 -3.78
N SER A 147 -26.81 -0.34 -4.18
CA SER A 147 -27.54 -0.21 -5.44
C SER A 147 -26.56 -0.25 -6.62
N GLY A 148 -26.97 -0.86 -7.74
CA GLY A 148 -26.14 -0.91 -8.95
C GLY A 148 -25.79 0.48 -9.49
N GLU A 149 -26.72 1.45 -9.36
CA GLU A 149 -26.49 2.85 -9.72
C GLU A 149 -25.43 3.51 -8.85
N GLY A 150 -25.46 3.27 -7.53
CA GLY A 150 -24.47 3.79 -6.59
C GLY A 150 -23.05 3.31 -6.92
N LEU A 151 -22.90 2.01 -7.19
CA LEU A 151 -21.61 1.43 -7.58
C LEU A 151 -21.10 2.00 -8.91
N TYR A 152 -21.98 2.26 -9.89
CA TYR A 152 -21.59 2.88 -11.15
C TYR A 152 -21.02 4.30 -10.96
N PHE A 153 -21.63 5.12 -10.10
CA PHE A 153 -21.12 6.47 -9.82
C PHE A 153 -19.76 6.43 -9.11
N ILE A 154 -19.59 5.53 -8.14
CA ILE A 154 -18.32 5.36 -7.43
C ILE A 154 -17.23 4.90 -8.39
N ASP A 155 -17.50 3.90 -9.23
CA ASP A 155 -16.54 3.41 -10.21
C ASP A 155 -16.08 4.54 -11.14
N LYS A 156 -17.02 5.34 -11.65
CA LYS A 156 -16.69 6.51 -12.48
C LYS A 156 -15.80 7.51 -11.74
N GLU A 157 -16.04 7.76 -10.46
CA GLU A 157 -15.22 8.67 -9.65
C GLU A 157 -13.79 8.11 -9.43
N LEU A 158 -13.67 6.81 -9.12
CA LEU A 158 -12.39 6.13 -8.93
C LEU A 158 -11.49 6.20 -10.18
N SER A 159 -12.09 6.23 -11.37
CA SER A 159 -11.32 6.33 -12.62
C SER A 159 -10.38 7.55 -12.66
N THR A 160 -10.77 8.64 -12.02
CA THR A 160 -10.04 9.92 -11.94
C THR A 160 -9.53 10.27 -10.53
N LEU A 161 -9.75 9.39 -9.55
CA LEU A 161 -9.25 9.61 -8.20
C LEU A 161 -7.73 9.56 -8.22
N ASP A 162 -7.10 10.53 -7.56
CA ASP A 162 -5.65 10.64 -7.42
C ASP A 162 -4.86 10.88 -8.73
N THR A 163 -5.54 11.32 -9.81
CA THR A 163 -4.85 11.69 -11.06
C THR A 163 -4.32 13.14 -11.05
N GLN A 164 -4.30 13.82 -9.90
CA GLN A 164 -3.93 15.25 -9.79
C GLN A 164 -2.72 15.54 -8.89
N ASN A 165 -2.00 14.52 -8.44
CA ASN A 165 -0.70 14.66 -7.79
C ASN A 165 0.44 14.56 -8.81
#